data_AF-A0A7W0YHX4-F1
#
_entry.id   AF-A0A7W0YHX4-F1
#
_cell.length_a   1.000
_cell.length_b   1.000
_cell.length_c   1.000
_cell.angle_alpha   90.00
_cell.angle_beta   90.00
_cell.angle_gamma   90.00
#
_symmetry.space_group_name_H-M   'P 1'
#
loop_
_entity.id
_entity.type
_entity.pdbx_description
1 polymer ?
#
loop_
_entity_poly.entity_id
_entity_poly.type
_entity_poly.pdbx_seq_one_letter_code
_entity_poly.pdbx_strand_id
1 'polypeptide(L)'
;MTPPHKPQDYTTVSPYLIVDGASGTIEFLSRVFGAVELRRFPHPSGKVVHAEVRIDDTVVMVADSAPGWPPVGAHVHVYVADVDSTYRRALVAGASSVQEPVKKDDADKRGGVKDAGGTTWWIATRVE
;
A
#
# COMPACT_ATOMS: atom_id res chain seq x y z
N MET A 1 -15.40 8.02 31.63
CA MET A 1 -14.35 8.06 30.59
C MET A 1 -15.04 8.23 29.25
N THR A 2 -14.65 9.19 28.43
CA THR A 2 -15.20 9.36 27.08
C THR A 2 -14.72 8.18 26.21
N PRO A 3 -15.61 7.50 25.47
CA PRO A 3 -15.17 6.45 24.55
C PRO A 3 -14.18 7.03 23.52
N PRO A 4 -13.24 6.22 23.01
CA PRO A 4 -12.30 6.70 22.00
C PRO A 4 -13.05 7.15 20.75
N HIS A 5 -12.60 8.25 20.14
CA HIS A 5 -13.23 8.84 18.94
C HIS A 5 -12.94 8.04 17.65
N LYS A 6 -12.07 7.02 17.72
CA LYS A 6 -11.73 6.10 16.63
C LYS A 6 -11.52 4.68 17.15
N PRO A 7 -11.66 3.65 16.29
CA PRO A 7 -11.35 2.27 16.66
C PRO A 7 -9.89 2.10 17.10
N GLN A 8 -9.65 1.07 17.91
CA GLN A 8 -8.30 0.63 18.21
C GLN A 8 -7.60 0.17 16.93
N ASP A 9 -6.30 0.45 16.81
CA ASP A 9 -5.44 0.09 15.67
C ASP A 9 -5.77 0.76 14.32
N TYR A 10 -6.55 1.86 14.36
CA TYR A 10 -6.78 2.72 13.19
C TYR A 10 -5.91 3.97 13.25
N THR A 11 -5.32 4.35 12.12
CA THR A 11 -4.70 5.66 11.97
C THR A 11 -5.73 6.78 11.99
N THR A 12 -5.30 7.96 12.45
CA THR A 12 -6.17 9.15 12.44
C THR A 12 -6.40 9.68 11.02
N VAL A 13 -5.42 9.44 10.13
CA VAL A 13 -5.49 9.75 8.70
C VAL A 13 -5.20 8.47 7.94
N SER A 14 -6.04 8.14 6.97
CA SER A 14 -5.89 6.96 6.13
C SER A 14 -5.97 7.39 4.67
N PRO A 15 -4.93 7.15 3.86
CA PRO A 15 -5.01 7.41 2.43
C PRO A 15 -6.07 6.49 1.79
N TYR A 16 -6.76 7.00 0.77
CA TYR A 16 -7.71 6.23 -0.01
C TYR A 16 -7.21 6.06 -1.44
N LEU A 17 -6.81 4.85 -1.80
CA LEU A 17 -6.34 4.48 -3.12
C LEU A 17 -7.53 4.04 -3.98
N ILE A 18 -7.84 4.83 -4.99
CA ILE A 18 -8.78 4.44 -6.05
C ILE A 18 -7.96 3.87 -7.20
N VAL A 19 -8.12 2.57 -7.43
CA VAL A 19 -7.27 1.79 -8.36
C VAL A 19 -8.13 0.99 -9.33
N ASP A 20 -7.52 0.47 -10.38
CA ASP A 20 -8.11 -0.60 -11.19
C ASP A 20 -7.61 -1.95 -10.69
N GLY A 21 -8.52 -2.82 -10.24
CA GLY A 21 -8.16 -4.14 -9.73
C GLY A 21 -7.78 -4.13 -8.25
N ALA A 22 -8.61 -3.53 -7.40
CA ALA A 22 -8.34 -3.37 -5.97
C ALA A 22 -8.02 -4.69 -5.24
N SER A 23 -8.66 -5.81 -5.61
CA SER A 23 -8.31 -7.12 -5.05
C SER A 23 -6.84 -7.49 -5.30
N GLY A 24 -6.31 -7.20 -6.48
CA GLY A 24 -4.91 -7.45 -6.83
C GLY A 24 -3.96 -6.52 -6.06
N THR A 25 -4.32 -5.25 -5.89
CA THR A 25 -3.58 -4.33 -5.01
C THR A 25 -3.55 -4.85 -3.57
N ILE A 26 -4.68 -5.29 -3.01
CA ILE A 26 -4.72 -5.81 -1.63
C ILE A 26 -3.84 -7.06 -1.48
N GLU A 27 -3.89 -7.97 -2.45
CA GLU A 27 -3.02 -9.16 -2.47
C GLU A 27 -1.53 -8.78 -2.57
N PHE A 28 -1.19 -7.80 -3.40
CA PHE A 28 0.15 -7.24 -3.49
C PHE A 28 0.62 -6.69 -2.14
N LEU A 29 -0.20 -5.88 -1.46
CA LEU A 29 0.13 -5.33 -0.15
C LEU A 29 0.37 -6.43 0.89
N SER A 30 -0.46 -7.45 0.91
CA SER A 30 -0.30 -8.58 1.82
C SER A 30 1.01 -9.34 1.56
N ARG A 31 1.28 -9.66 0.29
CA ARG A 31 2.50 -10.40 -0.09
C ARG A 31 3.77 -9.61 0.14
N VAL A 32 3.79 -8.32 -0.19
CA VAL A 32 5.00 -7.48 -0.23
C VAL A 32 5.30 -6.83 1.11
N PHE A 33 4.28 -6.28 1.76
CA PHE A 33 4.42 -5.50 2.99
C PHE A 33 3.87 -6.22 4.23
N GLY A 34 3.42 -7.47 4.10
CA GLY A 34 2.81 -8.21 5.21
C GLY A 34 1.49 -7.61 5.66
N ALA A 35 0.79 -6.92 4.75
CA ALA A 35 -0.43 -6.20 5.08
C ALA A 35 -1.58 -7.14 5.49
N VAL A 36 -2.38 -6.69 6.46
CA VAL A 36 -3.51 -7.43 7.02
C VAL A 36 -4.81 -6.77 6.58
N GLU A 37 -5.68 -7.51 5.91
CA GLU A 37 -7.03 -7.04 5.57
C GLU A 37 -7.88 -6.95 6.85
N LEU A 38 -8.43 -5.76 7.10
CA LEU A 38 -9.28 -5.50 8.26
C LEU A 38 -10.76 -5.65 7.90
N ARG A 39 -11.15 -5.08 6.75
CA ARG A 39 -12.54 -5.09 6.24
C ARG A 39 -12.54 -5.07 4.72
N ARG A 40 -13.55 -5.68 4.12
CA ARG A 40 -13.80 -5.67 2.68
C ARG A 40 -15.28 -5.70 2.39
N PHE A 41 -15.70 -4.85 1.46
CA PHE A 41 -17.06 -4.73 0.95
C PHE A 41 -17.05 -5.07 -0.55
N PRO A 42 -17.33 -6.34 -0.91
CA PRO A 42 -17.34 -6.77 -2.30
C PRO A 42 -18.63 -6.34 -3.02
N HIS A 43 -18.51 -6.10 -4.32
CA HIS A 43 -19.62 -5.94 -5.25
C HIS A 43 -19.93 -7.28 -5.95
N PRO A 44 -21.19 -7.60 -6.30
CA PRO A 44 -21.53 -8.81 -7.04
C PRO A 44 -20.80 -8.97 -8.40
N SER A 45 -20.30 -7.89 -8.98
CA SER A 45 -19.49 -7.93 -10.21
C SER A 45 -18.04 -8.36 -9.98
N GLY A 46 -17.63 -8.68 -8.75
CA GLY A 46 -16.25 -9.03 -8.39
C GLY A 46 -15.34 -7.84 -8.05
N LYS A 47 -15.84 -6.61 -8.17
CA LYS A 47 -15.12 -5.39 -7.74
C LYS A 47 -15.15 -5.23 -6.21
N VAL A 48 -14.18 -4.52 -5.65
CA VAL A 48 -14.16 -4.07 -4.26
C VAL A 48 -14.70 -2.64 -4.20
N VAL A 49 -15.85 -2.46 -3.55
CA VAL A 49 -16.43 -1.13 -3.33
C VAL A 49 -15.61 -0.35 -2.30
N HIS A 50 -15.10 -1.05 -1.29
CA HIS A 50 -14.26 -0.50 -0.24
C HIS A 50 -13.54 -1.63 0.49
N ALA A 51 -12.29 -1.41 0.85
CA ALA A 51 -11.54 -2.26 1.75
C ALA A 51 -10.58 -1.42 2.61
N GLU A 52 -10.23 -1.96 3.76
CA GLU A 52 -9.26 -1.40 4.70
C GLU A 52 -8.16 -2.43 4.90
N VAL A 53 -6.91 -2.04 4.67
CA VAL A 53 -5.74 -2.90 4.82
C VAL A 53 -4.74 -2.20 5.72
N ARG A 54 -4.22 -2.90 6.73
CA ARG A 54 -3.22 -2.37 7.63
C ARG A 54 -1.83 -2.82 7.24
N ILE A 55 -0.91 -1.86 7.10
CA ILE A 55 0.53 -2.09 6.93
C ILE A 55 1.18 -1.59 8.22
N ASP A 56 1.70 -2.52 9.02
CA ASP A 56 2.24 -2.25 10.35
C ASP A 56 1.27 -1.46 11.25
N ASP A 57 1.51 -0.16 11.43
CA ASP A 57 0.71 0.75 12.25
C ASP A 57 -0.34 1.55 11.47
N THR A 58 -0.35 1.47 10.13
CA THR A 58 -1.09 2.38 9.25
C THR A 58 -2.19 1.69 8.46
N VAL A 59 -3.40 2.27 8.48
CA VAL A 59 -4.52 1.81 7.63
C VAL A 59 -4.50 2.53 6.28
N VAL A 60 -4.54 1.76 5.21
CA VAL A 60 -4.74 2.21 3.83
C VAL A 60 -6.11 1.73 3.37
N MET A 61 -6.93 2.65 2.87
CA MET A 61 -8.22 2.33 2.26
C MET A 61 -8.03 2.10 0.76
N VAL A 62 -8.72 1.12 0.19
CA VAL A 62 -8.61 0.74 -1.22
C VAL A 62 -9.98 0.48 -1.82
N ALA A 63 -10.24 0.97 -3.02
CA ALA A 63 -11.45 0.68 -3.78
C ALA A 63 -11.16 0.57 -5.27
N ASP A 64 -11.96 -0.22 -5.97
CA ASP A 64 -11.98 -0.22 -7.43
C ASP A 64 -12.57 1.08 -7.96
N SER A 65 -12.07 1.52 -9.12
CA SER A 65 -12.63 2.65 -9.84
C SER A 65 -14.10 2.42 -10.22
N ALA A 66 -14.84 3.53 -10.24
CA ALA A 66 -16.27 3.56 -10.53
C ALA A 66 -16.62 4.85 -11.32
N PRO A 67 -17.82 4.92 -11.94
CA PRO A 67 -18.29 6.16 -12.54
C PRO A 67 -18.24 7.33 -11.54
N GLY A 68 -17.54 8.40 -11.91
CA GLY A 68 -17.30 9.56 -11.04
C GLY A 68 -16.11 9.43 -10.06
N TRP A 69 -15.48 8.24 -9.98
CA TRP A 69 -14.31 7.94 -9.16
C TRP A 69 -13.27 7.17 -10.02
N PRO A 70 -12.56 7.86 -10.93
CA PRO A 70 -11.55 7.23 -11.78
C PRO A 70 -10.34 6.78 -10.95
N PRO A 71 -9.54 5.81 -11.45
CA PRO A 71 -8.29 5.45 -10.79
C PRO A 71 -7.34 6.65 -10.79
N VAL A 72 -6.63 6.87 -9.68
CA VAL A 72 -5.68 7.97 -9.52
C VAL A 72 -4.36 7.41 -9.01
N GLY A 73 -3.29 7.63 -9.78
CA GLY A 73 -1.94 7.24 -9.35
C GLY A 73 -1.54 8.00 -8.09
N ALA A 74 -1.05 7.25 -7.10
CA ALA A 74 -0.56 7.81 -5.84
C ALA A 74 0.94 7.48 -5.65
N HIS A 75 1.60 8.29 -4.82
CA HIS A 75 2.94 8.00 -4.31
C HIS A 75 2.84 7.77 -2.81
N VAL A 76 3.24 6.61 -2.34
CA VAL A 76 3.15 6.21 -0.93
C VAL A 76 4.54 5.81 -0.44
N HIS A 77 4.97 6.41 0.67
CA HIS A 77 6.20 6.03 1.34
C HIS A 77 5.94 4.94 2.38
N VAL A 78 6.78 3.91 2.43
CA VAL A 78 6.69 2.81 3.39
C VAL A 78 8.06 2.47 3.93
N TYR A 79 8.18 2.50 5.25
CA TYR A 79 9.35 1.94 5.93
C TYR A 79 9.21 0.44 6.08
N VAL A 80 10.30 -0.28 5.84
CA VAL A 80 10.38 -1.73 6.00
C VAL A 80 11.69 -2.12 6.66
N ALA A 81 11.74 -3.32 7.24
CA ALA A 81 12.94 -3.84 7.88
C ALA A 81 14.11 -4.07 6.89
N ASP A 82 13.82 -4.39 5.62
CA ASP A 82 14.82 -4.62 4.58
C ASP A 82 14.28 -4.18 3.21
N VAL A 83 14.82 -3.08 2.70
CA VAL A 83 14.46 -2.47 1.42
C VAL A 83 14.81 -3.36 0.22
N ASP A 84 15.95 -4.06 0.23
CA ASP A 84 16.40 -4.89 -0.90
C ASP A 84 15.56 -6.16 -1.03
N SER A 85 15.26 -6.80 0.09
CA SER A 85 14.40 -7.98 0.15
C SER A 85 12.96 -7.63 -0.25
N THR A 86 12.42 -6.52 0.26
CA THR A 86 11.06 -6.07 -0.06
C THR A 86 10.94 -5.65 -1.52
N TYR A 87 11.92 -4.91 -2.05
CA TYR A 87 11.94 -4.51 -3.44
C TYR A 87 11.94 -5.73 -4.38
N ARG A 88 12.81 -6.72 -4.16
CA ARG A 88 12.83 -7.96 -4.96
C ARG A 88 11.50 -8.72 -4.88
N ARG A 89 10.92 -8.80 -3.67
CA ARG A 89 9.61 -9.43 -3.45
C ARG A 89 8.51 -8.73 -4.24
N ALA A 90 8.54 -7.40 -4.30
CA ALA A 90 7.59 -6.62 -5.09
C ALA A 90 7.70 -6.91 -6.59
N LEU A 91 8.92 -7.02 -7.12
CA LEU A 91 9.14 -7.41 -8.52
C LEU A 91 8.61 -8.81 -8.82
N VAL A 92 8.85 -9.79 -7.93
CA VAL A 92 8.29 -11.15 -8.04
C VAL A 92 6.76 -11.13 -8.00
N ALA A 93 6.17 -10.20 -7.23
CA ALA A 93 4.72 -10.00 -7.16
C ALA A 93 4.14 -9.23 -8.38
N GLY A 94 4.95 -8.95 -9.40
CA GLY A 94 4.50 -8.34 -10.66
C GLY A 94 4.53 -6.81 -10.69
N ALA A 95 5.13 -6.15 -9.69
CA ALA A 95 5.37 -4.71 -9.78
C ALA A 95 6.48 -4.38 -10.78
N SER A 96 6.41 -3.19 -11.37
CA SER A 96 7.50 -2.66 -12.19
C SER A 96 8.49 -1.86 -11.35
N SER A 97 9.78 -1.95 -11.69
CA SER A 97 10.80 -1.11 -11.09
C SER A 97 10.59 0.35 -11.49
N VAL A 98 10.58 1.25 -10.51
CA VAL A 98 10.69 2.70 -10.72
C VAL A 98 12.11 3.14 -10.42
N GLN A 99 12.71 2.65 -9.33
CA GLN A 99 14.08 2.91 -8.94
C GLN A 99 14.61 1.74 -8.09
N GLU A 100 15.79 1.21 -8.44
CA GLU A 100 16.45 0.23 -7.59
C GLU A 100 16.85 0.85 -6.22
N PRO A 101 16.84 0.07 -5.12
CA PRO A 101 17.27 0.55 -3.82
C PRO A 101 18.70 1.06 -3.84
N VAL A 102 18.88 2.34 -3.50
CA VAL A 102 20.19 3.00 -3.46
C VAL A 102 20.35 3.75 -2.14
N LYS A 103 21.53 3.62 -1.53
CA LYS A 103 21.96 4.44 -0.40
C LYS A 103 22.72 5.63 -0.96
N LYS A 104 22.19 6.83 -0.69
CA LYS A 104 22.84 8.11 -1.00
C LYS A 104 23.36 8.71 0.32
N ASP A 105 23.64 10.01 0.31
CA ASP A 105 24.09 10.76 1.50
C ASP A 105 22.98 11.04 2.54
N ASP A 106 21.83 10.36 2.45
CA ASP A 106 20.70 10.40 3.40
C ASP A 106 20.82 9.21 4.38
N ALA A 107 20.19 9.27 5.56
CA ALA A 107 20.13 8.19 6.55
C ALA A 107 19.48 6.91 6.00
N ASP A 108 18.58 7.03 5.02
CA ASP A 108 17.88 5.90 4.42
C ASP A 108 18.51 5.36 3.15
N LYS A 109 18.35 4.06 2.95
CA LYS A 109 18.42 3.42 1.63
C LYS A 109 17.00 3.33 1.09
N ARG A 110 16.77 3.84 -0.12
CA ARG A 110 15.42 3.91 -0.72
C ARG A 110 15.38 3.42 -2.15
N GLY A 111 14.29 2.76 -2.51
CA GLY A 111 13.93 2.35 -3.87
C GLY A 111 12.44 2.57 -4.12
N GLY A 112 11.99 2.31 -5.34
CA GLY A 112 10.60 2.52 -5.75
C GLY A 112 10.09 1.46 -6.70
N VAL A 113 8.85 1.03 -6.52
CA VAL A 113 8.13 0.13 -7.43
C VAL A 113 6.73 0.66 -7.71
N LYS A 114 6.16 0.31 -8.87
CA LYS A 114 4.76 0.61 -9.20
C LYS A 114 3.96 -0.68 -9.30
N ASP A 115 2.88 -0.77 -8.54
CA ASP A 115 2.00 -1.94 -8.56
C ASP A 115 1.03 -1.92 -9.76
N ALA A 116 0.31 -3.02 -9.95
CA ALA A 116 -0.67 -3.16 -11.03
C ALA A 116 -1.86 -2.18 -10.91
N GLY A 117 -2.20 -1.76 -9.68
CA GLY A 117 -3.24 -0.75 -9.41
C GLY A 117 -2.79 0.68 -9.74
N GLY A 118 -1.52 0.88 -10.07
CA GLY A 118 -0.96 2.16 -10.49
C GLY A 118 -0.33 2.99 -9.37
N THR A 119 -0.27 2.47 -8.13
CA THR A 119 0.36 3.16 -7.00
C THR A 119 1.86 2.96 -7.04
N THR A 120 2.62 4.05 -6.87
CA THR A 120 4.07 4.02 -6.70
C THR A 120 4.40 3.93 -5.21
N TRP A 121 5.05 2.85 -4.82
CA TRP A 121 5.49 2.59 -3.46
C TRP A 121 6.99 2.91 -3.33
N TRP A 122 7.31 3.93 -2.54
CA TRP A 122 8.67 4.30 -2.17
C TRP A 122 9.05 3.55 -0.89
N ILE A 123 9.95 2.57 -1.04
CA ILE A 123 10.32 1.62 0.00
C ILE A 123 11.63 2.09 0.63
N ALA A 124 11.66 2.20 1.95
CA ALA A 124 12.82 2.71 2.68
C ALA A 124 13.19 1.83 3.87
N THR A 125 14.49 1.76 4.14
CA THR A 125 15.03 1.27 5.41
C THR A 125 16.08 2.26 5.88
N ARG A 126 16.02 2.64 7.17
CA ARG A 126 17.09 3.44 7.79
C ARG A 126 18.31 2.56 8.01
N VAL A 127 19.46 2.97 7.48
CA VAL A 127 20.69 2.16 7.41
C VAL A 127 21.92 2.99 7.79
N GLU A 128 21.77 3.88 8.78
CA GLU A 128 22.87 4.71 9.31
C GLU A 128 24.19 3.95 9.49
#